data_AF-A0A4U2ZR58-F1
#
_entry.id   AF-A0A4U2ZR58-F1
#
_cell.length_a   1.000
_cell.length_b   1.000
_cell.length_c   1.000
_cell.angle_alpha   90.00
_cell.angle_beta   90.00
_cell.angle_gamma   90.00
#
_symmetry.space_group_name_H-M   'P 1'
#
loop_
_entity.id
_entity.type
_entity.pdbx_description
1 polymer ?
#
loop_
_entity_poly.entity_id
_entity_poly.type
_entity_poly.pdbx_seq_one_letter_code
_entity_poly.pdbx_strand_id
1 'polypeptide(L)'
;LDIDYKDHMYTEKQIEQMYLGISHLLNQMLESPNKKLMELEILPEDMWNKLIYEFNATNREYPKDKTIHQLFEEQVERTPDRVAICLEDKELTYRELNDRSNQLARYILKKNVTKGTVIGI
;
A
#
# COMPACT_ATOMS: atom_id res chain seq x y z
N LEU A 1 22.53 -19.26 27.02
CA LEU A 1 21.31 -19.95 27.49
C LEU A 1 21.08 -21.12 26.56
N ASP A 2 20.80 -22.31 27.09
CA ASP A 2 20.32 -23.44 26.29
C ASP A 2 18.79 -23.30 26.16
N ILE A 3 18.24 -23.40 24.95
CA ILE A 3 16.81 -23.20 24.69
C ILE A 3 16.23 -24.48 24.08
N ASP A 4 15.40 -25.16 24.86
CA ASP A 4 14.60 -26.29 24.39
C ASP A 4 13.28 -25.78 23.79
N TYR A 5 12.95 -26.23 22.57
CA TYR A 5 11.76 -25.81 21.85
C TYR A 5 11.22 -26.91 20.91
N LYS A 6 9.93 -26.81 20.60
CA LYS A 6 9.25 -27.74 19.68
C LYS A 6 9.52 -27.35 18.23
N ASP A 7 10.35 -28.12 17.53
CA ASP A 7 10.74 -27.92 16.13
C ASP A 7 9.56 -27.90 15.13
N HIS A 8 8.49 -28.64 15.43
CA HIS A 8 7.28 -28.65 14.62
C HIS A 8 6.39 -27.40 14.80
N MET A 9 6.69 -26.54 15.79
CA MET A 9 5.97 -25.29 16.05
C MET A 9 6.80 -24.05 15.71
N TYR A 10 8.12 -24.14 15.87
CA TYR A 10 9.03 -23.01 15.73
C TYR A 10 10.22 -23.37 14.87
N THR A 11 10.53 -22.46 13.95
CA THR A 11 11.79 -22.48 13.20
C THR A 11 12.92 -21.94 14.06
N GLU A 12 14.15 -22.38 13.78
CA GLU A 12 15.37 -21.89 14.43
C GLU A 12 15.44 -20.36 14.41
N LYS A 13 15.14 -19.74 13.26
CA LYS A 13 15.08 -18.28 13.11
C LYS A 13 14.08 -17.61 14.05
N GLN A 14 12.91 -18.22 14.30
CA GLN A 14 11.93 -17.67 15.24
C GLN A 14 12.46 -17.73 16.67
N ILE A 15 13.13 -18.82 17.04
CA ILE A 15 13.73 -18.98 18.36
C ILE A 15 14.90 -18.00 18.57
N GLU A 16 15.74 -17.80 17.55
CA GLU A 16 16.79 -16.78 17.58
C GLU A 16 16.21 -15.37 17.81
N GLN A 17 15.12 -15.01 17.12
CA GLN A 17 14.45 -13.72 17.31
C GLN A 17 13.86 -13.57 18.72
N MET A 18 13.24 -14.62 19.25
CA MET A 18 12.74 -14.63 20.64
C MET A 18 13.90 -14.46 21.64
N TYR A 19 15.02 -15.15 21.42
CA TYR A 19 16.21 -15.05 22.26
C TYR A 19 16.79 -13.63 22.25
N LEU A 20 16.91 -13.01 21.08
CA LEU A 20 17.36 -11.62 20.95
C LEU A 20 16.44 -10.66 21.70
N GLY A 21 15.11 -10.83 21.60
CA GLY A 21 14.17 -9.97 22.30
C GLY A 21 14.22 -10.15 23.83
N ILE A 22 14.31 -11.38 24.33
CA ILE A 22 14.47 -11.64 25.77
C ILE A 22 15.78 -11.04 26.28
N SER A 23 16.87 -11.22 25.55
CA SER A 23 18.18 -10.65 25.91
C SER A 23 18.13 -9.12 25.96
N HIS A 24 17.44 -8.50 25.01
CA HIS A 24 17.25 -7.04 24.97
C HIS A 24 16.44 -6.53 26.16
N LEU A 25 15.37 -7.22 26.55
CA LEU A 25 14.59 -6.90 27.75
C LEU A 25 15.42 -7.01 29.03
N LEU A 26 16.19 -8.10 29.19
CA LEU A 26 17.04 -8.29 30.37
C LEU A 26 18.09 -7.19 30.50
N ASN A 27 18.72 -6.78 29.40
CA ASN A 27 19.68 -5.69 29.40
C ASN A 27 19.03 -4.36 29.83
N GLN A 28 17.84 -4.03 29.30
CA GLN A 28 17.12 -2.82 29.73
C GLN A 28 16.77 -2.82 31.23
N MET A 29 16.39 -3.98 31.78
CA MET A 29 16.10 -4.11 33.21
C MET A 29 17.36 -3.94 34.08
N LEU A 30 18.52 -4.40 33.60
CA LEU A 30 19.80 -4.23 34.29
C LEU A 30 20.30 -2.78 34.24
N GLU A 31 20.17 -2.13 33.09
CA GLU A 31 20.59 -0.73 32.89
C GLU A 31 19.67 0.27 33.58
N SER A 32 18.37 -0.04 33.69
CA SER A 32 17.37 0.84 34.30
C SER A 32 16.39 0.06 35.19
N PRO A 33 16.79 -0.36 36.40
CA PRO A 33 15.98 -1.24 37.28
C PRO A 33 14.64 -0.65 37.71
N ASN A 34 14.49 0.68 37.69
CA ASN A 34 13.26 1.39 38.07
C ASN A 34 12.36 1.72 36.86
N LYS A 35 12.75 1.34 35.65
CA LYS A 35 11.95 1.56 34.42
C LYS A 35 10.67 0.74 34.51
N LYS A 36 9.54 1.34 34.14
CA LYS A 36 8.25 0.64 34.21
C LYS A 36 8.20 -0.47 33.15
N LEU A 37 7.50 -1.56 33.44
CA LEU A 37 7.31 -2.66 32.50
C LEU A 37 6.77 -2.19 31.13
N MET A 38 5.85 -1.23 31.14
CA MET A 38 5.23 -0.65 29.93
C MET A 38 6.20 0.18 29.06
N GLU A 39 7.37 0.53 29.58
CA GLU A 39 8.39 1.30 28.87
C GLU A 39 9.49 0.39 28.30
N LEU A 40 9.46 -0.91 28.60
CA LEU A 40 10.45 -1.87 28.08
C LEU A 40 10.09 -2.27 26.65
N GLU A 41 11.10 -2.26 25.79
CA GLU A 41 10.96 -2.62 24.38
C GLU A 41 11.43 -4.06 24.15
N ILE A 42 10.59 -4.92 23.57
CA ILE A 42 10.98 -6.31 23.29
C ILE A 42 11.82 -6.45 22.02
N LEU A 43 11.65 -5.54 21.06
CA LEU A 43 12.36 -5.58 19.80
C LEU A 43 13.63 -4.74 19.91
N PRO A 44 14.80 -5.30 19.59
CA PRO A 44 16.00 -4.52 19.35
C PRO A 44 15.75 -3.44 18.28
N GLU A 45 16.51 -2.34 18.37
CA GLU A 45 16.33 -1.16 17.52
C GLU A 45 16.46 -1.47 16.02
N ASP A 46 17.36 -2.37 15.62
CA ASP A 46 17.53 -2.80 14.23
C ASP A 46 16.30 -3.55 13.70
N MET A 47 15.72 -4.43 14.51
CA MET A 47 14.48 -5.13 14.17
C MET A 47 13.29 -4.16 14.10
N TRP A 48 13.22 -3.20 15.02
CA TRP A 48 12.21 -2.15 15.01
C TRP A 48 12.32 -1.30 13.74
N ASN A 49 13.54 -0.88 13.39
CA ASN A 49 13.79 -0.08 12.20
C ASN A 49 13.39 -0.80 10.93
N LYS A 50 13.67 -2.10 10.83
CA LYS A 50 13.25 -2.92 9.70
C LYS A 50 11.72 -3.02 9.58
N LEU A 51 11.03 -3.26 10.70
CA LEU A 51 9.59 -3.42 10.71
C LEU A 51 8.86 -2.10 10.42
N ILE A 52 9.34 -0.99 10.98
CA ILE A 52 8.66 0.30 10.91
C ILE A 52 9.08 1.09 9.67
N TYR A 53 10.35 1.10 9.28
CA TYR A 53 10.84 1.92 8.19
C TYR A 53 11.04 1.12 6.90
N GLU A 54 11.80 0.03 6.94
CA GLU A 54 12.16 -0.69 5.70
C GLU A 54 10.93 -1.33 5.04
N PHE A 55 10.12 -2.05 5.80
CA PHE A 55 8.91 -2.68 5.27
C PHE A 55 7.84 -1.67 4.84
N ASN A 56 7.83 -0.47 5.45
CA ASN A 56 6.89 0.60 5.09
C ASN A 56 7.51 1.65 4.14
N ALA A 57 8.65 1.36 3.50
CA ALA A 57 9.28 2.24 2.52
C ALA A 57 8.54 2.25 1.16
N THR A 58 7.22 2.49 1.21
CA THR A 58 6.30 2.48 0.06
C THR A 58 6.19 3.84 -0.64
N ASN A 59 6.85 4.88 -0.12
CA ASN A 59 6.87 6.19 -0.74
C ASN A 59 7.48 6.10 -2.15
N ARG A 60 6.72 6.54 -3.14
CA ARG A 60 7.11 6.60 -4.55
C ARG A 60 6.57 7.90 -5.13
N GLU A 61 7.33 8.49 -6.05
CA GLU A 61 6.85 9.63 -6.82
C GLU A 61 5.78 9.17 -7.81
N TYR A 62 4.69 9.92 -7.87
CA TYR A 62 3.63 9.77 -8.85
C TYR A 62 2.99 11.13 -9.12
N PRO A 63 2.29 11.33 -10.24
CA PRO A 63 1.60 12.59 -10.55
C PRO A 63 0.48 12.85 -9.54
N LYS A 64 0.70 13.74 -8.56
CA LYS A 64 -0.27 14.09 -7.51
C LYS A 64 -1.23 15.21 -7.93
N ASP A 65 -0.86 15.94 -8.97
CA ASP A 65 -1.56 17.08 -9.56
C ASP A 65 -2.58 16.66 -10.63
N LYS A 66 -2.54 15.39 -11.06
CA LYS A 66 -3.41 14.86 -12.11
C LYS A 66 -4.42 13.86 -11.56
N THR A 67 -5.61 13.91 -12.12
CA THR A 67 -6.67 12.93 -11.91
C THR A 67 -6.52 11.75 -12.89
N ILE A 68 -7.18 10.62 -12.60
CA ILE A 68 -7.18 9.45 -13.50
C ILE A 68 -7.72 9.79 -14.89
N HIS A 69 -8.78 10.61 -15.00
CA HIS A 69 -9.33 10.98 -16.30
C HIS A 69 -8.38 11.87 -17.11
N GLN A 70 -7.62 12.77 -16.47
CA GLN A 70 -6.59 13.55 -17.16
C GLN A 70 -5.43 12.66 -17.67
N LEU A 71 -4.97 11.70 -16.86
CA LEU A 71 -3.97 10.73 -17.30
C LEU A 71 -4.48 9.87 -18.47
N PHE A 72 -5.78 9.56 -18.47
CA PHE A 72 -6.43 8.86 -19.58
C PHE A 72 -6.50 9.73 -20.84
N GLU A 73 -6.92 11.00 -20.73
CA GLU A 73 -6.97 11.94 -21.86
C GLU A 73 -5.58 12.16 -22.48
N GLU A 74 -4.51 12.26 -21.67
CA GLU A 74 -3.14 12.30 -22.19
C GLU A 74 -2.76 11.03 -22.97
N GLN A 75 -3.23 9.86 -22.53
CA GLN A 75 -3.02 8.61 -23.27
C GLN A 75 -3.82 8.59 -24.59
N VAL A 76 -5.03 9.17 -24.61
CA VAL A 76 -5.84 9.33 -25.81
C VAL A 76 -5.13 10.22 -26.83
N GLU A 77 -4.51 11.32 -26.40
CA GLU A 77 -3.73 12.19 -27.29
C GLU A 77 -2.50 11.49 -27.86
N ARG A 78 -1.81 10.67 -27.04
CA ARG A 78 -0.59 9.97 -27.45
C ARG A 78 -0.85 8.85 -28.44
N THR A 79 -1.90 8.06 -28.23
CA THR A 79 -2.20 6.87 -29.06
C THR A 79 -3.71 6.71 -29.30
N PRO A 80 -4.33 7.64 -30.03
CA PRO A 80 -5.79 7.72 -30.13
C PRO A 80 -6.42 6.50 -30.77
N ASP A 81 -5.76 5.94 -31.79
CA ASP A 81 -6.31 4.87 -32.63
C ASP A 81 -5.90 3.47 -32.14
N ARG A 82 -5.20 3.38 -30.99
CA ARG A 82 -4.92 2.08 -30.35
C ARG A 82 -6.16 1.59 -29.60
N VAL A 83 -6.38 0.28 -29.65
CA VAL A 83 -7.43 -0.39 -28.87
C VAL A 83 -7.19 -0.17 -27.38
N ALA A 84 -8.20 0.37 -26.69
CA ALA A 84 -8.22 0.61 -25.25
C ALA A 84 -9.00 -0.47 -24.49
N ILE A 85 -10.12 -0.93 -25.07
CA ILE A 85 -10.96 -1.98 -24.50
C ILE A 85 -11.34 -2.94 -25.62
N CYS A 86 -11.30 -4.24 -25.32
CA CYS A 86 -11.77 -5.32 -26.19
C CYS A 86 -12.75 -6.19 -25.38
N LEU A 87 -13.92 -6.46 -25.96
CA LEU A 87 -14.95 -7.33 -25.40
C LEU A 87 -15.55 -8.17 -26.54
N GLU A 88 -15.28 -9.46 -26.53
CA GLU A 88 -15.65 -10.37 -27.63
C GLU A 88 -15.17 -9.81 -28.97
N ASP A 89 -16.06 -9.66 -29.95
CA ASP A 89 -15.76 -9.12 -31.29
C ASP A 89 -15.82 -7.58 -31.34
N LYS A 90 -15.95 -6.90 -30.20
CA LYS A 90 -16.06 -5.44 -30.13
C LYS A 90 -14.81 -4.84 -29.53
N GLU A 91 -14.24 -3.89 -30.25
CA GLU A 91 -13.11 -3.09 -29.79
C GLU A 91 -13.50 -1.62 -29.74
N LEU A 92 -12.93 -0.90 -28.76
CA LEU A 92 -12.96 0.55 -28.72
C LEU A 92 -11.54 1.05 -28.63
N THR A 93 -11.19 1.95 -29.54
CA THR A 93 -9.96 2.73 -29.46
C THR A 93 -10.01 3.72 -28.29
N TYR A 94 -8.84 4.23 -27.90
CA TYR A 94 -8.76 5.29 -26.88
C TYR A 94 -9.63 6.50 -27.24
N ARG A 95 -9.60 6.93 -28.51
CA ARG A 95 -10.41 8.05 -29.02
C ARG A 95 -11.91 7.77 -28.84
N GLU A 96 -12.38 6.62 -29.32
CA GLU A 96 -13.81 6.27 -29.26
C GLU A 96 -14.31 6.11 -27.83
N LEU A 97 -13.50 5.52 -26.95
CA LEU A 97 -13.83 5.39 -25.54
C LEU A 97 -13.92 6.76 -24.86
N ASN A 98 -12.99 7.67 -25.16
CA ASN A 98 -12.99 9.03 -24.63
C ASN A 98 -14.23 9.82 -25.07
N ASP A 99 -14.57 9.76 -26.35
CA ASP A 99 -15.74 10.46 -26.90
C ASP A 99 -17.04 10.01 -26.25
N ARG A 100 -17.21 8.68 -26.07
CA ARG A 100 -18.38 8.11 -25.37
C ARG A 100 -18.42 8.49 -23.89
N SER A 101 -17.26 8.45 -23.22
CA SER A 101 -17.14 8.86 -21.81
C SER A 101 -17.49 10.34 -21.61
N ASN A 102 -17.02 11.20 -22.51
CA ASN A 102 -17.32 12.63 -22.49
C ASN A 102 -18.78 12.94 -22.81
N GLN A 103 -19.40 12.17 -23.70
CA GLN A 103 -20.84 12.27 -23.95
C GLN A 103 -21.65 11.93 -22.70
N LEU A 104 -21.30 10.85 -22.01
CA LEU A 104 -21.96 10.45 -20.76
C LEU A 104 -21.72 11.48 -19.65
N ALA A 105 -20.49 11.98 -19.49
CA ALA A 105 -20.18 13.02 -18.50
C ALA A 105 -21.05 14.27 -18.69
N ARG A 106 -21.21 14.75 -19.93
CA ARG A 106 -22.10 15.89 -20.24
C ARG A 106 -23.57 15.58 -19.92
N TYR A 107 -24.03 14.35 -20.15
CA TYR A 107 -25.38 13.94 -19.77
C TYR A 107 -25.58 13.98 -18.25
N ILE A 108 -24.62 13.46 -17.49
CA ILE A 108 -24.67 13.41 -16.03
C ILE A 108 -24.62 14.83 -15.43
N LEU A 109 -23.79 15.72 -15.97
CA LEU A 109 -23.74 17.13 -15.54
C LEU A 109 -25.09 17.83 -15.72
N LYS A 110 -25.85 17.50 -16.78
CA LYS A 110 -27.23 18.02 -16.97
C LYS A 110 -28.23 17.50 -15.93
N LYS A 111 -27.88 16.50 -15.12
CA LYS A 111 -28.70 15.96 -14.02
C LYS A 111 -28.35 16.58 -12.66
N ASN A 112 -27.67 17.73 -12.64
CA ASN A 112 -27.26 18.46 -11.43
C ASN A 112 -26.31 17.66 -10.52
N VAL A 113 -25.52 16.75 -11.09
CA VAL A 113 -24.46 16.05 -10.37
C VAL A 113 -23.29 17.01 -10.14
N THR A 114 -22.78 17.03 -8.91
CA THR A 114 -21.64 17.87 -8.52
C THR A 114 -20.53 17.03 -7.91
N LYS A 115 -19.39 17.67 -7.61
CA LYS A 115 -18.26 17.01 -6.98
C LYS A 115 -18.70 16.40 -5.64
N GLY A 116 -18.45 15.10 -5.47
CA GLY A 116 -18.81 14.34 -4.26
C GLY A 116 -20.21 13.70 -4.30
N THR A 117 -20.99 13.90 -5.36
CA THR A 117 -22.25 13.17 -5.56
C THR A 117 -21.97 11.68 -5.82
N VAL A 118 -22.68 10.80 -5.13
CA VAL A 118 -22.62 9.33 -5.33
C VAL A 118 -23.60 8.94 -6.44
N ILE A 119 -23.15 8.11 -7.38
CA ILE A 119 -23.95 7.58 -8.50
C ILE A 119 -23.92 6.05 -8.42
N GLY A 120 -25.09 5.41 -8.46
CA GLY A 120 -25.20 3.95 -8.56
C GLY A 120 -24.97 3.47 -10.00
N ILE A 121 -24.28 2.34 -10.16
CA ILE A 121 -23.94 1.71 -11.44
C ILE A 121 -24.57 0.32 -11.48
#